data_AF-A0A432RXQ8-F1
#
_entry.id   AF-A0A432RXQ8-F1
#
_cell.length_a   1.000
_cell.length_b   1.000
_cell.length_c   1.000
_cell.angle_alpha   90.00
_cell.angle_beta   90.00
_cell.angle_gamma   90.00
#
_symmetry.space_group_name_H-M   'P 1'
#
loop_
_entity.id
_entity.type
_entity.pdbx_description
1 polymer ?
#
loop_
_entity_poly.entity_id
_entity_poly.type
_entity_poly.pdbx_seq_one_letter_code
_entity_poly.pdbx_strand_id
1 'polypeptide(L)'
;MALTSAVDKVLEDVANMHASDIILLSFVILGAGFLTYIILLFRDKKKPHKERRSQFVLFLIALNVSFFTTVVIFVYKVLVIGLRYLFTH
;
A
#
# COMPACT_ATOMS: atom_id res chain seq x y z
N MET A 1 38.74 5.29 7.28
CA MET A 1 37.94 6.22 6.47
C MET A 1 37.17 5.56 5.32
N ALA A 2 37.59 4.40 4.77
CA ALA A 2 36.85 3.71 3.69
C ALA A 2 35.67 2.84 4.16
N LEU A 3 35.65 2.40 5.43
CA LEU A 3 34.57 1.56 5.97
C LEU A 3 33.29 2.36 6.26
N THR A 4 33.43 3.60 6.74
CA THR A 4 32.32 4.54 6.96
C THR A 4 31.64 4.91 5.65
N SER A 5 32.39 5.13 4.57
CA SER A 5 31.78 5.46 3.27
C SER A 5 30.95 4.32 2.67
N ALA A 6 31.26 3.06 2.97
CA ALA A 6 30.47 1.92 2.49
C ALA A 6 29.16 1.77 3.30
N VAL A 7 29.23 1.97 4.62
CA VAL A 7 28.05 1.96 5.50
C VAL A 7 27.13 3.13 5.19
N ASP A 8 27.68 4.33 4.98
CA ASP A 8 26.91 5.52 4.61
C ASP A 8 26.23 5.36 3.24
N LYS A 9 26.91 4.75 2.26
CA LYS A 9 26.32 4.45 0.95
C LYS A 9 25.18 3.43 1.05
N VAL A 10 25.34 2.39 1.86
CA VAL A 10 24.29 1.38 2.10
C VAL A 10 23.12 2.02 2.84
N LEU A 11 23.37 2.87 3.84
CA LEU A 11 22.31 3.62 4.53
C LEU A 11 21.58 4.60 3.61
N GLU A 12 22.30 5.26 2.69
CA GLU A 12 21.73 6.15 1.70
C GLU A 12 20.93 5.40 0.63
N ASP A 13 21.42 4.26 0.14
CA ASP A 13 20.69 3.38 -0.79
C ASP A 13 19.45 2.76 -0.12
N VAL A 14 19.55 2.36 1.15
CA VAL A 14 18.42 1.84 1.94
C VAL A 14 17.41 2.96 2.21
N ALA A 15 17.85 4.16 2.55
CA ALA A 15 16.98 5.33 2.74
C ALA A 15 16.28 5.74 1.43
N ASN A 16 16.98 5.72 0.29
CA ASN A 16 16.41 6.00 -1.03
C ASN A 16 15.45 4.90 -1.49
N MET A 17 15.77 3.62 -1.24
CA MET A 17 14.85 2.51 -1.48
C MET A 17 13.57 2.68 -0.64
N HIS A 18 13.71 3.03 0.65
CA HIS A 18 12.55 3.25 1.52
C HIS A 18 11.72 4.47 1.14
N ALA A 19 12.33 5.60 0.77
CA ALA A 19 11.58 6.80 0.37
C ALA A 19 10.77 6.56 -0.92
N SER A 20 11.39 5.92 -1.92
CA SER A 20 10.71 5.55 -3.17
C SER A 20 9.60 4.52 -2.93
N ASP A 21 9.85 3.52 -2.09
CA ASP A 21 8.83 2.53 -1.74
C ASP A 21 7.69 3.14 -0.92
N ILE A 22 7.92 4.09 -0.01
CA ILE A 22 6.87 4.78 0.75
C ILE A 22 5.97 5.61 -0.16
N ILE A 23 6.55 6.32 -1.13
CA ILE A 23 5.78 7.09 -2.12
C ILE A 23 4.93 6.14 -2.97
N LEU A 24 5.53 5.05 -3.47
CA LEU A 24 4.82 4.03 -4.22
C LEU A 24 3.69 3.39 -3.40
N LEU A 25 3.96 3.08 -2.13
CA LEU A 25 2.99 2.51 -1.20
C LEU A 25 1.82 3.49 -0.97
N SER A 26 2.11 4.78 -0.84
CA SER A 26 1.11 5.83 -0.70
C SER A 26 0.20 5.94 -1.93
N PHE A 27 0.78 5.83 -3.14
CA PHE A 27 -0.01 5.75 -4.38
C PHE A 27 -0.90 4.51 -4.43
N VAL A 28 -0.40 3.36 -3.96
CA VAL A 28 -1.19 2.12 -3.88
C VAL A 28 -2.33 2.25 -2.87
N ILE A 29 -2.09 2.80 -1.68
CA ILE A 29 -3.11 3.04 -0.65
C ILE A 29 -4.19 3.97 -1.19
N LEU A 30 -3.79 5.12 -1.74
CA LEU A 30 -4.71 6.13 -2.27
C LEU A 30 -5.49 5.58 -3.46
N GLY A 31 -4.80 4.92 -4.39
CA GLY A 31 -5.41 4.32 -5.58
C GLY A 31 -6.43 3.23 -5.23
N ALA A 32 -6.03 2.25 -4.41
CA ALA A 32 -6.92 1.16 -3.98
C ALA A 32 -8.09 1.68 -3.14
N GLY A 33 -7.86 2.65 -2.26
CA GLY A 33 -8.90 3.28 -1.44
C GLY A 33 -9.91 4.05 -2.28
N PHE A 34 -9.42 4.88 -3.19
CA PHE A 34 -10.28 5.65 -4.09
C PHE A 34 -11.10 4.76 -5.01
N LEU A 35 -10.47 3.73 -5.61
CA LEU A 35 -11.15 2.77 -6.46
C LEU A 35 -12.25 2.01 -5.70
N THR A 36 -11.93 1.52 -4.50
CA THR A 36 -12.89 0.81 -3.64
C THR A 36 -14.04 1.72 -3.23
N TYR A 37 -13.76 2.97 -2.87
CA TYR A 37 -14.78 3.95 -2.51
C TYR A 37 -15.72 4.26 -3.68
N ILE A 38 -15.17 4.46 -4.89
CA ILE A 38 -15.97 4.66 -6.11
C ILE A 38 -16.88 3.46 -6.37
N ILE A 39 -16.33 2.24 -6.34
CA ILE A 39 -17.11 1.01 -6.57
C ILE A 39 -18.26 0.90 -5.58
N LEU A 40 -17.98 1.16 -4.29
CA LEU A 40 -18.98 1.15 -3.23
C LEU A 40 -20.06 2.22 -3.42
N LEU A 41 -19.69 3.44 -3.81
CA LEU A 41 -20.61 4.52 -4.14
C LEU A 41 -21.53 4.17 -5.32
N PHE A 42 -20.97 3.62 -6.40
CA PHE A 42 -21.76 3.19 -7.56
C PHE A 42 -22.72 2.05 -7.20
N ARG A 43 -22.30 1.12 -6.34
CA ARG A 43 -23.16 0.04 -5.84
C ARG A 43 -24.26 0.55 -4.92
N ASP A 44 -23.96 1.52 -4.07
CA ASP A 44 -24.92 2.07 -3.12
C ASP A 44 -25.95 2.98 -3.80
N LYS A 45 -25.57 3.74 -4.83
CA LYS A 45 -26.51 4.54 -5.65
C LYS A 45 -27.59 3.69 -6.32
N LYS A 46 -27.30 2.42 -6.65
CA LYS A 46 -28.28 1.48 -7.21
C LYS A 46 -29.32 1.01 -6.19
N LYS A 47 -29.12 1.23 -4.89
CA LYS A 47 -30.06 0.83 -3.84
C LYS A 47 -31.18 1.85 -3.63
N PRO A 48 -32.38 1.39 -3.23
CA PRO A 48 -33.48 2.28 -2.84
C PRO A 48 -33.07 3.15 -1.65
N HIS A 49 -33.62 4.37 -1.57
CA HIS A 49 -33.12 5.42 -0.67
C HIS A 49 -33.08 5.01 0.81
N LYS A 50 -33.95 4.09 1.22
CA LYS A 50 -34.05 3.54 2.58
C LYS A 50 -32.93 2.56 2.95
N GLU A 51 -32.26 1.97 1.98
CA GLU A 51 -31.18 0.98 2.18
C GLU A 51 -29.78 1.53 1.88
N ARG A 52 -29.70 2.79 1.42
CA ARG A 52 -28.43 3.45 1.13
C ARG A 52 -27.63 3.61 2.42
N ARG A 53 -26.41 3.11 2.41
CA ARG A 53 -25.50 3.29 3.55
C ARG A 53 -24.99 4.73 3.56
N SER A 54 -24.71 5.24 4.76
CA SER A 54 -24.07 6.56 4.88
C SER A 54 -22.74 6.57 4.13
N GLN A 55 -22.47 7.66 3.41
CA GLN A 55 -21.22 7.85 2.67
C GLN A 55 -19.99 7.72 3.58
N PHE A 56 -20.12 8.14 4.84
CA PHE A 56 -19.09 7.98 5.85
C PHE A 56 -18.77 6.51 6.16
N VAL A 57 -19.78 5.64 6.21
CA VAL A 57 -19.60 4.20 6.42
C VAL A 57 -18.92 3.55 5.21
N LEU A 58 -19.30 3.94 3.99
CA LEU A 58 -18.67 3.46 2.76
C LEU A 58 -17.19 3.89 2.69
N PHE A 59 -16.88 5.11 3.15
CA PHE A 59 -15.51 5.61 3.26
C PHE A 59 -14.68 4.79 4.27
N LEU A 60 -15.20 4.52 5.47
CA LEU A 60 -14.52 3.70 6.48
C LEU A 60 -14.25 2.28 5.99
N ILE A 61 -15.19 1.68 5.26
CA ILE A 61 -15.00 0.35 4.64
C ILE A 61 -13.89 0.43 3.59
N ALA A 62 -13.92 1.43 2.71
CA ALA A 62 -12.90 1.60 1.67
C ALA A 62 -11.50 1.80 2.26
N LEU A 63 -11.39 2.55 3.37
CA LEU A 63 -10.13 2.79 4.09
C LEU A 63 -9.58 1.51 4.71
N ASN A 64 -10.43 0.66 5.29
CA ASN A 64 -10.01 -0.64 5.81
C ASN A 64 -9.54 -1.58 4.69
N VAL A 65 -10.30 -1.65 3.59
CA VAL A 65 -9.95 -2.51 2.45
C VAL A 65 -8.64 -2.06 1.81
N SER A 66 -8.40 -0.75 1.65
CA SER A 66 -7.14 -0.25 1.10
C SER A 66 -5.97 -0.51 2.03
N PHE A 67 -6.16 -0.37 3.35
CA PHE A 67 -5.16 -0.71 4.34
C PHE A 67 -4.75 -2.19 4.23
N PHE A 68 -5.71 -3.12 4.27
CA PHE A 68 -5.44 -4.55 4.14
C PHE A 68 -4.77 -4.90 2.81
N THR A 69 -5.24 -4.33 1.71
CA THR A 69 -4.64 -4.55 0.38
C THR A 69 -3.17 -4.15 0.36
N THR A 70 -2.85 -3.02 1.00
CA THR A 70 -1.48 -2.50 1.07
C THR A 70 -0.59 -3.40 1.92
N VAL A 71 -1.09 -3.86 3.07
CA VAL A 71 -0.35 -4.79 3.95
C VAL A 71 -0.02 -6.08 3.19
N VAL A 72 -0.97 -6.66 2.45
CA VAL A 72 -0.74 -7.87 1.66
C VAL A 72 0.31 -7.66 0.58
N ILE A 73 0.25 -6.54 -0.15
CA ILE A 73 1.25 -6.20 -1.18
C ILE A 73 2.64 -6.01 -0.56
N PHE A 74 2.71 -5.35 0.61
CA PHE A 74 3.95 -5.14 1.33
C PHE A 74 4.58 -6.47 1.78
N VAL A 75 3.79 -7.35 2.41
CA VAL A 75 4.24 -8.69 2.82
C VAL A 75 4.71 -9.50 1.61
N TYR A 76 3.97 -9.47 0.50
CA TYR A 76 4.37 -10.12 -0.75
C TYR A 76 5.72 -9.62 -1.25
N LYS A 77 5.94 -8.30 -1.30
CA LYS A 77 7.23 -7.71 -1.71
C LYS A 77 8.37 -8.18 -0.80
N VAL A 78 8.18 -8.12 0.52
CA VAL A 78 9.20 -8.54 1.50
C VAL A 78 9.54 -10.03 1.33
N LEU A 79 8.54 -10.89 1.16
CA LEU A 79 8.74 -12.31 0.92
C LEU A 79 9.49 -12.59 -0.38
N VAL A 80 9.14 -11.91 -1.48
CA VAL A 80 9.82 -12.07 -2.77
C VAL A 80 11.28 -11.62 -2.69
N ILE A 81 11.56 -10.52 -1.98
CA ILE A 81 12.94 -10.05 -1.75
C ILE A 81 13.71 -11.08 -0.93
N GLY A 82 13.12 -11.59 0.16
CA GLY A 82 13.75 -12.62 1.00
C GLY A 82 14.03 -13.92 0.25
N LEU A 83 13.07 -14.39 -0.56
CA LEU A 83 13.25 -15.58 -1.40
C LEU A 83 14.30 -15.35 -2.50
N ARG A 84 14.30 -14.19 -3.16
CA ARG A 84 15.36 -13.84 -4.13
C ARG A 84 16.73 -13.86 -3.48
N TYR A 85 16.88 -13.31 -2.28
CA TYR A 85 18.15 -13.35 -1.56
C TYR A 85 18.58 -14.78 -1.25
N LEU A 86 17.66 -15.64 -0.82
CA LEU A 86 17.94 -17.04 -0.49
C LEU A 86 18.28 -17.91 -1.71
N PHE A 87 17.71 -17.63 -2.88
CA PHE A 87 17.96 -18.40 -4.12
C PHE A 87 19.09 -17.82 -5.00
N THR A 88 19.55 -16.60 -4.72
CA THR A 88 20.70 -15.97 -5.42
C THR A 88 22.02 -16.22 -4.67
N HIS A 89 21.96 -16.87 -3.51
CA HIS A 89 23.09 -17.45 -2.78
C HIS A 89 22.94 -18.97 -2.70
#